data_AF-A0A6L7SVB4-F1
#
_entry.id   AF-A0A6L7SVB4-F1
#
_cell.length_a   1.000
_cell.length_b   1.000
_cell.length_c   1.000
_cell.angle_alpha   90.00
_cell.angle_beta   90.00
_cell.angle_gamma   90.00
#
_symmetry.space_group_name_H-M   'P 1'
#
loop_
_entity.id
_entity.type
_entity.pdbx_description
1 polymer ?
#
loop_
_entity_poly.entity_id
_entity_poly.type
_entity_poly.pdbx_seq_one_letter_code
_entity_poly.pdbx_strand_id
1 'polypeptide(L)'
;MNLNSYSFASDLDDFMPKLASLPVEWDGKACVLELKEADYNWKQMEWWAFYFEFKVLQKLKNICSIPGDRIERVEFDMKTQINWDIKAKAIKSDDHKVILNDTIAMQESISNHGFHGEIIGLCDVEYNDRNRSFQRWHTELKGGLSQYEIKRMAGPSTFSRYRKTSAVLSEIIYILFDENDLEKLNQMNQGRNSNDKPRPPKYMLDLEHIDDFQHEKQEI
;
A
#
# COMPACT_ATOMS: atom_id res chain seq x y z
N MET A 1 24.70 -20.02 -4.50
CA MET A 1 24.91 -18.56 -4.41
C MET A 1 24.98 -18.23 -2.92
N ASN A 2 25.95 -17.43 -2.49
CA ASN A 2 26.02 -17.00 -1.09
C ASN A 2 24.83 -16.05 -0.83
N LEU A 3 23.84 -16.49 -0.04
CA LEU A 3 22.69 -15.70 0.41
C LEU A 3 23.06 -14.61 1.46
N ASN A 4 24.34 -14.20 1.52
CA ASN A 4 24.92 -13.52 2.68
C ASN A 4 25.36 -12.06 2.42
N SER A 5 24.78 -11.35 1.45
CA SER A 5 25.19 -9.97 1.18
C SER A 5 24.07 -8.95 1.01
N TYR A 6 22.82 -9.31 1.31
CA TYR A 6 21.78 -8.28 1.35
C TYR A 6 22.07 -7.32 2.51
N SER A 7 22.08 -6.03 2.21
CA SER A 7 22.27 -4.98 3.20
C SER A 7 21.07 -4.07 3.13
N PHE A 8 20.22 -4.15 4.16
CA PHE A 8 19.10 -3.24 4.33
C PHE A 8 19.55 -1.77 4.29
N ALA A 9 20.67 -1.47 4.96
CA ALA A 9 21.28 -0.15 4.96
C ALA A 9 21.60 0.37 3.54
N SER A 10 22.04 -0.52 2.63
CA SER A 10 22.34 -0.12 1.25
C SER A 10 21.11 0.35 0.48
N ASP A 11 19.94 -0.28 0.68
CA ASP A 11 18.71 0.19 0.06
C ASP A 11 18.26 1.50 0.71
N LEU A 12 18.38 1.63 2.05
CA LEU A 12 17.99 2.84 2.78
C LEU A 12 18.82 4.08 2.41
N ASP A 13 20.13 3.92 2.22
CA ASP A 13 21.03 4.99 1.78
C ASP A 13 20.58 5.60 0.44
N ASP A 14 19.95 4.79 -0.41
CA ASP A 14 19.39 5.21 -1.69
C ASP A 14 17.94 5.72 -1.60
N PHE A 15 17.11 5.09 -0.76
CA PHE A 15 15.68 5.40 -0.66
C PHE A 15 15.42 6.68 0.13
N MET A 16 15.94 6.79 1.35
CA MET A 16 15.59 7.86 2.29
C MET A 16 15.86 9.26 1.71
N PRO A 17 17.03 9.55 1.08
CA PRO A 17 17.28 10.87 0.52
C PRO A 17 16.33 11.23 -0.63
N LYS A 18 15.91 10.23 -1.43
CA LYS A 18 14.98 10.47 -2.56
C LYS A 18 13.56 10.70 -2.07
N LEU A 19 13.13 9.93 -1.06
CA LEU A 19 11.78 10.00 -0.50
C LEU A 19 11.59 11.17 0.47
N ALA A 20 12.66 11.75 1.01
CA ALA A 20 12.63 13.00 1.79
C ALA A 20 12.01 14.19 1.02
N SER A 21 11.99 14.11 -0.32
CA SER A 21 11.49 15.17 -1.21
C SER A 21 10.10 14.88 -1.78
N LEU A 22 9.36 13.95 -1.17
CA LEU A 22 7.97 13.68 -1.54
C LEU A 22 7.07 14.88 -1.20
N PRO A 23 6.00 15.13 -1.97
CA PRO A 23 4.98 16.06 -1.54
C PRO A 23 4.35 15.58 -0.23
N VAL A 24 4.14 16.49 0.71
CA VAL A 24 3.64 16.17 2.06
C VAL A 24 2.11 16.31 2.13
N GLU A 25 1.57 17.38 1.56
CA GLU A 25 0.13 17.69 1.57
C GLU A 25 -0.56 17.27 0.28
N TRP A 26 -1.60 16.44 0.39
CA TRP A 26 -2.29 15.84 -0.75
C TRP A 26 -3.77 16.27 -0.77
N ASP A 27 -4.14 17.14 -1.71
CA ASP A 27 -5.54 17.39 -2.05
C ASP A 27 -6.10 16.26 -2.90
N GLY A 28 -7.16 15.61 -2.44
CA GLY A 28 -7.68 14.41 -3.09
C GLY A 28 -8.15 14.62 -4.52
N LYS A 29 -8.66 15.81 -4.88
CA LYS A 29 -9.10 16.04 -6.26
C LYS A 29 -7.89 16.21 -7.18
N ALA A 30 -6.93 17.03 -6.76
CA ALA A 30 -5.68 17.21 -7.49
C ALA A 30 -4.94 15.88 -7.68
N CYS A 31 -4.78 15.10 -6.61
CA CYS A 31 -4.10 13.80 -6.65
C CYS A 31 -4.83 12.79 -7.55
N VAL A 32 -6.17 12.69 -7.46
CA VAL A 32 -6.93 11.78 -8.33
C VAL A 32 -6.84 12.21 -9.80
N LEU A 33 -6.78 13.50 -10.10
CA LEU A 33 -6.59 13.98 -11.47
C LEU A 33 -5.18 13.69 -11.99
N GLU A 34 -4.14 13.86 -11.17
CA GLU A 34 -2.77 13.50 -11.53
C GLU A 34 -2.65 11.98 -11.79
N LEU A 35 -3.20 11.16 -10.89
CA LEU A 35 -3.28 9.71 -11.07
C LEU A 35 -4.04 9.34 -12.36
N LYS A 36 -5.10 10.09 -12.70
CA LYS A 36 -5.88 9.85 -13.91
C LYS A 36 -5.09 10.20 -15.17
N GLU A 37 -4.33 11.29 -15.16
CA GLU A 37 -3.44 11.68 -16.25
C GLU A 37 -2.37 10.61 -16.50
N ALA A 38 -1.85 10.01 -15.41
CA ALA A 38 -0.91 8.89 -15.47
C ALA A 38 -1.56 7.51 -15.71
N ASP A 39 -2.90 7.43 -15.82
CA ASP A 39 -3.70 6.20 -15.83
C ASP A 39 -3.35 5.19 -14.72
N TYR A 40 -3.03 5.69 -13.52
CA TYR A 40 -2.54 4.90 -12.40
C TYR A 40 -3.58 4.79 -11.28
N ASN A 41 -4.30 3.66 -11.19
CA ASN A 41 -5.21 3.32 -10.08
C ASN A 41 -6.22 4.42 -9.63
N TRP A 42 -6.45 5.45 -10.45
CA TRP A 42 -7.21 6.66 -10.10
C TRP A 42 -8.70 6.41 -9.78
N LYS A 43 -9.23 5.24 -10.15
CA LYS A 43 -10.61 4.83 -9.87
C LYS A 43 -10.81 4.26 -8.46
N GLN A 44 -9.71 3.94 -7.76
CA GLN A 44 -9.74 3.29 -6.45
C GLN A 44 -10.17 4.25 -5.33
N MET A 45 -10.83 3.72 -4.31
CA MET A 45 -11.31 4.54 -3.17
C MET A 45 -10.17 5.02 -2.28
N GLU A 46 -9.15 4.20 -2.09
CA GLU A 46 -7.94 4.52 -1.32
C GLU A 46 -6.93 5.26 -2.21
N TRP A 47 -7.37 6.33 -2.89
CA TRP A 47 -6.55 7.08 -3.84
C TRP A 47 -5.24 7.59 -3.24
N TRP A 48 -5.25 7.97 -1.96
CA TRP A 48 -4.09 8.50 -1.23
C TRP A 48 -3.01 7.44 -1.05
N ALA A 49 -3.38 6.17 -0.83
CA ALA A 49 -2.43 5.06 -0.77
C ALA A 49 -1.78 4.80 -2.13
N PHE A 50 -2.58 4.78 -3.20
CA PHE A 50 -2.05 4.68 -4.57
C PHE A 50 -1.27 5.91 -5.01
N TYR A 51 -1.57 7.09 -4.47
CA TYR A 51 -0.82 8.31 -4.73
C TYR A 51 0.57 8.25 -4.06
N PHE A 52 0.65 7.77 -2.83
CA PHE A 52 1.92 7.48 -2.17
C PHE A 52 2.77 6.51 -2.99
N GLU A 53 2.20 5.35 -3.33
CA GLU A 53 2.82 4.34 -4.20
C GLU A 53 3.32 4.93 -5.51
N PHE A 54 2.47 5.65 -6.24
CA PHE A 54 2.83 6.32 -7.48
C PHE A 54 4.03 7.27 -7.32
N LYS A 55 4.05 8.09 -6.26
CA LYS A 55 5.14 9.05 -6.03
C LYS A 55 6.44 8.37 -5.61
N VAL A 56 6.37 7.33 -4.76
CA VAL A 56 7.52 6.52 -4.39
C VAL A 56 8.13 5.88 -5.63
N LEU A 57 7.34 5.22 -6.46
CA LEU A 57 7.79 4.61 -7.71
C LEU A 57 8.44 5.64 -8.65
N GLN A 58 7.88 6.85 -8.79
CA GLN A 58 8.49 7.91 -9.60
C GLN A 58 9.87 8.36 -9.07
N LYS A 59 10.05 8.42 -7.74
CA LYS A 59 11.31 8.81 -7.11
C LYS A 59 12.37 7.72 -7.21
N LEU A 60 11.96 6.44 -7.18
CA LEU A 60 12.88 5.31 -7.13
C LEU A 60 13.12 4.63 -8.49
N LYS A 61 12.37 4.97 -9.55
CA LYS A 61 12.45 4.31 -10.88
C LYS A 61 13.83 4.14 -11.52
N ASN A 62 14.81 4.94 -11.13
CA ASN A 62 16.17 4.87 -11.68
C ASN A 62 17.12 3.98 -10.87
N ILE A 63 16.68 3.46 -9.72
CA ILE A 63 17.48 2.64 -8.81
C ILE A 63 16.84 1.29 -8.48
N CYS A 64 15.59 1.06 -8.91
CA CYS A 64 14.90 -0.21 -8.77
C CYS A 64 14.25 -0.65 -10.08
N SER A 65 13.95 -1.94 -10.18
CA SER A 65 13.10 -2.49 -11.23
C SER A 65 11.64 -2.29 -10.84
N ILE A 66 10.82 -1.84 -11.79
CA ILE A 66 9.38 -1.64 -11.63
C ILE A 66 8.69 -2.29 -12.84
N PRO A 67 7.84 -3.31 -12.66
CA PRO A 67 7.50 -3.94 -11.38
C PRO A 67 8.65 -4.78 -10.80
N GLY A 68 8.46 -5.26 -9.57
CA GLY A 68 9.29 -6.30 -8.97
C GLY A 68 9.03 -7.68 -9.57
N ASP A 69 9.41 -8.73 -8.85
CA ASP A 69 9.14 -10.09 -9.31
C ASP A 69 7.64 -10.39 -9.36
N ARG A 70 7.28 -11.37 -10.19
CA ARG A 70 5.94 -11.93 -10.23
C ARG A 70 5.92 -13.32 -9.62
N ILE A 71 5.08 -13.51 -8.62
CA ILE A 71 4.82 -14.80 -7.97
C ILE A 71 3.35 -15.15 -8.17
N GLU A 72 3.10 -16.21 -8.95
CA GLU A 72 1.78 -16.59 -9.44
C GLU A 72 1.02 -15.42 -10.10
N ARG A 73 0.08 -14.81 -9.35
CA ARG A 73 -0.79 -13.71 -9.79
C ARG A 73 -0.42 -12.37 -9.16
N VAL A 74 0.56 -12.38 -8.26
CA VAL A 74 1.01 -11.24 -7.46
C VAL A 74 2.26 -10.69 -8.13
N GLU A 75 2.24 -9.40 -8.38
CA GLU A 75 3.36 -8.64 -8.93
C GLU A 75 3.72 -7.63 -7.86
N PHE A 76 4.95 -7.71 -7.34
CA PHE A 76 5.41 -6.78 -6.31
C PHE A 76 5.67 -5.40 -6.91
N ASP A 77 5.55 -4.34 -6.11
CA ASP A 77 5.58 -2.97 -6.62
C ASP A 77 6.94 -2.62 -7.23
N MET A 78 8.03 -3.04 -6.59
CA MET A 78 9.38 -2.84 -7.12
C MET A 78 10.39 -3.88 -6.61
N LYS A 79 11.59 -3.89 -7.20
CA LYS A 79 12.69 -4.78 -6.80
C LYS A 79 14.06 -4.12 -6.86
N THR A 80 14.87 -4.35 -5.82
CA THR A 80 16.31 -4.11 -5.81
C THR A 80 17.03 -5.47 -5.81
N GLN A 81 17.76 -5.81 -4.75
CA GLN A 81 18.21 -7.18 -4.48
C GLN A 81 17.07 -8.06 -3.95
N ILE A 82 16.06 -7.44 -3.33
CA ILE A 82 14.85 -8.09 -2.81
C ILE A 82 13.60 -7.42 -3.40
N ASN A 83 12.44 -8.06 -3.25
CA ASN A 83 11.18 -7.41 -3.57
C ASN A 83 10.76 -6.44 -2.47
N TRP A 84 10.16 -5.33 -2.90
CA TRP A 84 9.63 -4.29 -2.05
C TRP A 84 8.19 -3.98 -2.45
N ASP A 85 7.31 -3.92 -1.47
CA ASP A 85 5.97 -3.38 -1.63
C ASP A 85 5.81 -2.04 -0.94
N ILE A 86 4.84 -1.27 -1.44
CA ILE A 86 4.52 0.04 -0.92
C ILE A 86 3.11 -0.03 -0.34
N LYS A 87 2.97 0.50 0.87
CA LYS A 87 1.69 0.57 1.60
C LYS A 87 1.52 1.97 2.17
N ALA A 88 0.28 2.33 2.45
CA ALA A 88 0.00 3.53 3.21
C ALA A 88 -1.04 3.24 4.28
N LYS A 89 -0.89 3.90 5.43
CA LYS A 89 -1.76 3.70 6.60
C LYS A 89 -2.21 5.04 7.16
N ALA A 90 -3.50 5.15 7.45
CA ALA A 90 -4.05 6.31 8.14
C ALA A 90 -3.68 6.23 9.63
N ILE A 91 -3.12 7.31 10.18
CA ILE A 91 -2.67 7.39 11.58
C ILE A 91 -3.86 7.29 12.53
N LYS A 92 -4.93 8.07 12.29
CA LYS A 92 -6.10 8.17 13.17
C LYS A 92 -7.12 7.03 13.06
N SER A 93 -6.74 5.86 12.55
CA SER A 93 -7.67 4.72 12.49
C SER A 93 -7.52 3.83 13.71
N ASP A 94 -8.64 3.35 14.24
CA ASP A 94 -8.72 2.54 15.47
C ASP A 94 -7.92 1.21 15.46
N ASP A 95 -7.49 0.73 14.29
CA ASP A 95 -6.65 -0.46 14.15
C ASP A 95 -5.25 -0.03 13.68
N HIS A 96 -4.22 -0.27 14.50
CA HIS A 96 -2.82 0.01 14.17
C HIS A 96 -2.21 -0.99 13.17
N LYS A 97 -3.04 -1.88 12.61
CA LYS A 97 -2.59 -2.90 11.66
C LYS A 97 -2.53 -2.40 10.22
N VAL A 98 -1.45 -2.75 9.53
CA VAL A 98 -1.26 -2.55 8.09
C VAL A 98 -1.48 -3.88 7.38
N ILE A 99 -2.40 -3.90 6.43
CA ILE A 99 -2.62 -5.07 5.58
C ILE A 99 -1.50 -5.14 4.55
N LEU A 100 -0.73 -6.23 4.57
CA LEU A 100 0.38 -6.46 3.67
C LEU A 100 -0.06 -7.32 2.46
N ASN A 101 0.88 -8.06 1.89
CA ASN A 101 0.66 -9.00 0.80
C ASN A 101 0.07 -10.35 1.25
N ASP A 102 -0.35 -11.15 0.28
CA ASP A 102 -0.78 -12.50 0.57
C ASP A 102 0.37 -13.38 1.07
N THR A 103 0.01 -14.35 1.90
CA THR A 103 1.00 -15.13 2.64
C THR A 103 1.91 -15.94 1.74
N ILE A 104 1.39 -16.44 0.61
CA ILE A 104 2.15 -17.29 -0.32
C ILE A 104 3.21 -16.45 -1.03
N ALA A 105 2.83 -15.30 -1.60
CA ALA A 105 3.77 -14.45 -2.30
C ALA A 105 4.90 -13.95 -1.38
N MET A 106 4.59 -13.50 -0.15
CA MET A 106 5.63 -13.05 0.79
C MET A 106 6.58 -14.18 1.18
N GLN A 107 6.05 -15.38 1.48
CA GLN A 107 6.88 -16.55 1.80
C GLN A 107 7.82 -16.92 0.66
N GLU A 108 7.33 -16.93 -0.58
CA GLU A 108 8.17 -17.23 -1.74
C GLU A 108 9.18 -16.11 -2.04
N SER A 109 8.84 -14.84 -1.83
CA SER A 109 9.80 -13.74 -1.95
C SER A 109 10.97 -13.90 -0.98
N ILE A 110 10.67 -14.21 0.28
CA ILE A 110 11.69 -14.45 1.32
C ILE A 110 12.51 -15.69 0.98
N SER A 111 11.88 -16.79 0.56
CA SER A 111 12.58 -18.00 0.15
C SER A 111 13.56 -17.76 -1.01
N ASN A 112 13.17 -16.93 -1.99
CA ASN A 112 13.99 -16.65 -3.16
C ASN A 112 15.14 -15.67 -2.89
N HIS A 113 14.94 -14.69 -2.00
CA HIS A 113 15.85 -13.55 -1.85
C HIS A 113 16.41 -13.36 -0.43
N GLY A 114 16.01 -14.22 0.51
CA GLY A 114 16.32 -14.12 1.94
C GLY A 114 15.39 -13.17 2.71
N PHE A 115 14.88 -12.12 2.06
CA PHE A 115 14.04 -11.10 2.69
C PHE A 115 12.92 -10.59 1.77
N HIS A 116 11.95 -9.92 2.39
CA HIS A 116 10.94 -9.09 1.72
C HIS A 116 10.84 -7.73 2.43
N GLY A 117 10.77 -6.65 1.68
CA GLY A 117 10.70 -5.30 2.22
C GLY A 117 9.33 -4.66 2.03
N GLU A 118 8.93 -3.80 2.96
CA GLU A 118 7.76 -2.92 2.81
C GLU A 118 8.17 -1.46 3.07
N ILE A 119 7.64 -0.54 2.27
CA ILE A 119 7.72 0.92 2.46
C ILE A 119 6.33 1.41 2.84
N ILE A 120 6.15 1.85 4.08
CA ILE A 120 4.84 2.20 4.65
C ILE A 120 4.77 3.70 4.92
N GLY A 121 3.92 4.41 4.18
CA GLY A 121 3.64 5.83 4.43
C GLY A 121 2.53 6.00 5.47
N LEU A 122 2.84 6.65 6.60
CA LEU A 122 1.84 7.04 7.60
C LEU A 122 1.26 8.41 7.25
N CYS A 123 -0.06 8.48 7.11
CA CYS A 123 -0.75 9.70 6.71
C CYS A 123 -1.80 10.12 7.75
N ASP A 124 -1.83 11.41 8.08
CA ASP A 124 -3.03 12.01 8.67
C ASP A 124 -4.04 12.27 7.55
N VAL A 125 -5.30 11.89 7.75
CA VAL A 125 -6.31 11.89 6.67
C VAL A 125 -7.58 12.58 7.12
N GLU A 126 -8.14 13.38 6.21
CA GLU A 126 -9.44 14.01 6.42
C GLU A 126 -10.52 13.25 5.67
N TYR A 127 -11.68 13.08 6.31
CA TYR A 127 -12.80 12.33 5.77
C TYR A 127 -13.83 13.26 5.11
N ASN A 128 -14.52 12.70 4.12
CA ASN A 128 -15.51 13.41 3.31
C ASN A 128 -16.59 14.12 4.13
N ASP A 129 -17.11 15.21 3.57
CA ASP A 129 -18.20 15.96 4.16
C ASP A 129 -19.49 15.13 4.28
N ARG A 130 -20.43 15.60 5.12
CA ARG A 130 -21.75 14.96 5.28
C ARG A 130 -22.51 14.84 3.95
N ASN A 131 -22.24 15.75 3.02
CA ASN A 131 -22.84 15.79 1.69
C ASN A 131 -22.20 14.80 0.70
N ARG A 132 -21.15 14.09 1.10
CA ARG A 132 -20.38 13.16 0.27
C ARG A 132 -19.93 13.79 -1.05
N SER A 133 -19.60 15.07 -1.07
CA SER A 133 -19.30 15.86 -2.27
C SER A 133 -18.13 15.27 -3.06
N PHE A 134 -17.06 14.84 -2.39
CA PHE A 134 -15.92 14.19 -3.03
C PHE A 134 -16.29 12.85 -3.68
N GLN A 135 -17.09 12.04 -2.99
CA GLN A 135 -17.53 10.73 -3.50
C GLN A 135 -18.44 10.87 -4.73
N ARG A 136 -19.31 11.88 -4.77
CA ARG A 136 -20.14 12.17 -5.94
C ARG A 136 -19.27 12.59 -7.13
N TRP A 137 -18.40 13.57 -6.92
CA TRP A 137 -17.44 14.02 -7.93
C TRP A 137 -16.60 12.87 -8.49
N HIS A 138 -16.00 12.04 -7.63
CA HIS A 138 -15.16 10.93 -8.09
C HIS A 138 -15.97 9.83 -8.78
N THR A 139 -17.23 9.60 -8.36
CA THR A 139 -18.14 8.69 -9.08
C THR A 139 -18.48 9.20 -10.48
N GLU A 140 -18.78 10.50 -10.62
CA GLU A 140 -19.01 11.14 -11.92
C GLU A 140 -17.76 11.06 -12.81
N LEU A 141 -16.57 11.34 -12.25
CA LEU A 141 -15.30 11.25 -12.97
C LEU A 141 -15.03 9.83 -13.52
N LYS A 142 -15.48 8.78 -12.83
CA LYS A 142 -15.38 7.38 -13.26
C LYS A 142 -16.40 6.99 -14.34
N GLY A 143 -17.37 7.85 -14.66
CA GLY A 143 -18.47 7.56 -15.58
C GLY A 143 -19.73 7.03 -14.90
N GLY A 144 -19.89 7.24 -13.59
CA GLY A 144 -21.05 6.81 -12.82
C GLY A 144 -20.83 5.57 -11.96
N LEU A 145 -21.93 5.01 -11.44
CA LEU A 145 -21.91 3.82 -10.59
C LEU A 145 -21.71 2.55 -11.43
N SER A 146 -20.87 1.64 -10.93
CA SER A 146 -20.74 0.29 -11.49
C SER A 146 -21.97 -0.57 -11.20
N GLN A 147 -22.18 -1.63 -12.00
CA GLN A 147 -23.25 -2.61 -11.73
C GLN A 147 -23.17 -3.23 -10.33
N TYR A 148 -21.95 -3.42 -9.81
CA TYR A 148 -21.72 -3.89 -8.44
C TYR A 148 -22.22 -2.88 -7.41
N GLU A 149 -21.91 -1.59 -7.58
CA GLU A 149 -22.37 -0.53 -6.69
C GLU A 149 -23.90 -0.41 -6.70
N ILE A 150 -24.52 -0.51 -7.88
CA ILE A 150 -25.98 -0.52 -8.04
C ILE A 150 -26.61 -1.69 -7.28
N LYS A 151 -26.09 -2.91 -7.46
CA LYS A 151 -26.58 -4.11 -6.76
C LYS A 151 -26.39 -4.01 -5.24
N ARG A 152 -25.27 -3.46 -4.78
CA ARG A 152 -24.99 -3.26 -3.35
C ARG A 152 -25.95 -2.26 -2.72
N MET A 153 -26.23 -1.14 -3.39
CA MET A 153 -27.19 -0.14 -2.93
C MET A 153 -28.64 -0.65 -2.86
N ALA A 154 -28.98 -1.66 -3.66
CA ALA A 154 -30.28 -2.34 -3.59
C ALA A 154 -30.38 -3.37 -2.46
N GLY A 155 -29.28 -3.70 -1.78
CA GLY A 155 -29.23 -4.61 -0.63
C GLY A 155 -29.26 -3.89 0.73
N PRO A 156 -29.28 -4.64 1.84
CA PRO A 156 -29.33 -4.07 3.21
C PRO A 156 -28.07 -3.28 3.62
N SER A 157 -27.00 -3.35 2.84
CA SER A 157 -25.74 -2.63 3.08
C SER A 157 -25.78 -1.23 2.43
N THR A 158 -26.39 -0.28 3.12
CA THR A 158 -26.66 1.08 2.60
C THR A 158 -25.55 2.09 2.85
N PHE A 159 -24.59 1.81 3.74
CA PHE A 159 -23.54 2.78 4.12
C PHE A 159 -22.20 2.43 3.50
N SER A 160 -21.84 3.07 2.38
CA SER A 160 -20.44 3.06 1.94
C SER A 160 -19.59 3.86 2.92
N ARG A 161 -18.38 3.38 3.22
CA ARG A 161 -17.38 4.13 3.99
C ARG A 161 -17.19 5.53 3.40
N TYR A 162 -16.97 6.53 4.25
CA TYR A 162 -16.58 7.86 3.79
C TYR A 162 -15.23 7.76 3.07
N ARG A 163 -15.09 8.48 1.95
CA ARG A 163 -13.81 8.62 1.26
C ARG A 163 -12.94 9.64 1.99
N LYS A 164 -11.63 9.52 1.86
CA LYS A 164 -10.71 10.56 2.34
C LYS A 164 -10.66 11.68 1.30
N THR A 165 -10.63 12.93 1.75
CA THR A 165 -10.61 14.14 0.90
C THR A 165 -9.24 14.75 0.79
N SER A 166 -8.41 14.57 1.81
CA SER A 166 -7.00 14.93 1.80
C SER A 166 -6.21 13.96 2.67
N ALA A 167 -4.89 13.99 2.49
CA ALA A 167 -3.95 13.28 3.31
C ALA A 167 -2.68 14.14 3.51
N VAL A 168 -2.04 14.01 4.66
CA VAL A 168 -0.74 14.62 4.97
C VAL A 168 0.21 13.48 5.33
N LEU A 169 1.24 13.25 4.52
CA LEU A 169 2.29 12.28 4.83
C LEU A 169 3.09 12.79 6.04
N SER A 170 3.27 11.97 7.07
CA SER A 170 3.96 12.38 8.30
C SER A 170 5.23 11.57 8.56
N GLU A 171 5.21 10.28 8.22
CA GLU A 171 6.32 9.37 8.44
C GLU A 171 6.35 8.33 7.32
N ILE A 172 7.55 7.89 6.96
CA ILE A 172 7.77 6.71 6.13
C ILE A 172 8.50 5.68 6.98
N ILE A 173 7.96 4.47 7.02
CA ILE A 173 8.60 3.34 7.69
C ILE A 173 9.12 2.38 6.63
N TYR A 174 10.39 2.02 6.75
CA TYR A 174 11.01 0.95 5.98
C TYR A 174 11.14 -0.26 6.89
N ILE A 175 10.63 -1.41 6.47
CA ILE A 175 10.67 -2.62 7.28
C ILE A 175 11.09 -3.81 6.43
N LEU A 176 11.86 -4.69 7.03
CA LEU A 176 12.39 -5.91 6.43
C LEU A 176 11.82 -7.12 7.17
N PHE A 177 11.43 -8.15 6.41
CA PHE A 177 10.96 -9.42 6.95
C PHE A 177 11.85 -10.56 6.48
N ASP A 178 12.26 -11.41 7.42
CA ASP A 178 12.86 -12.72 7.15
C ASP A 178 11.87 -13.87 7.43
N GLU A 179 12.33 -15.12 7.32
CA GLU A 179 11.50 -16.31 7.56
C GLU A 179 10.96 -16.40 9.01
N ASN A 180 11.74 -15.96 10.00
CA ASN A 180 11.37 -15.98 11.42
C ASN A 180 10.38 -14.87 11.78
N ASP A 181 10.31 -13.82 10.98
CA ASP A 181 9.37 -12.71 11.21
C ASP A 181 7.93 -13.08 10.83
N LEU A 182 7.76 -14.01 9.90
CA LEU A 182 6.44 -14.37 9.36
C LEU A 182 5.48 -14.95 10.41
N GLU A 183 5.99 -15.62 11.45
CA GLU A 183 5.16 -16.16 12.55
C GLU A 183 4.67 -15.09 13.52
N LYS A 184 5.32 -13.92 13.54
CA LYS A 184 4.93 -12.76 14.38
C LYS A 184 3.81 -11.95 13.73
N LEU A 185 3.62 -12.09 12.41
CA LEU A 185 2.60 -11.36 11.66
C LEU A 185 1.21 -11.95 11.86
N ASN A 186 0.23 -11.07 12.04
CA ASN A 186 -1.18 -11.46 12.05
C ASN A 186 -1.63 -11.90 10.65
N GLN A 187 -2.73 -12.66 10.56
CA GLN A 187 -3.33 -13.04 9.28
C GLN A 187 -4.76 -12.53 9.14
N MET A 188 -5.09 -12.03 7.96
CA MET A 188 -6.44 -11.63 7.57
C MET A 188 -6.98 -12.54 6.47
N ASN A 189 -8.08 -13.23 6.77
CA ASN A 189 -8.81 -13.98 5.76
C ASN A 189 -9.39 -13.05 4.71
N GLN A 190 -9.12 -13.36 3.45
CA GLN A 190 -9.74 -12.66 2.34
C GLN A 190 -11.03 -13.37 1.90
N GLY A 191 -11.91 -12.63 1.24
CA GLY A 191 -13.11 -13.19 0.61
C GLY A 191 -12.76 -14.14 -0.54
N ARG A 192 -13.69 -14.29 -1.47
CA ARG A 192 -13.53 -15.19 -2.62
C ARG A 192 -13.07 -14.45 -3.87
N ASN A 193 -12.39 -15.18 -4.74
CA ASN A 193 -12.10 -14.76 -6.10
C ASN A 193 -13.37 -14.76 -6.97
N SER A 194 -13.29 -14.17 -8.17
CA SER A 194 -14.41 -14.18 -9.14
C SER A 194 -14.81 -15.59 -9.59
N ASN A 195 -13.93 -16.58 -9.42
CA ASN A 195 -14.19 -18.00 -9.66
C ASN A 195 -14.67 -18.76 -8.40
N ASP A 196 -15.11 -18.03 -7.37
CA ASP A 196 -15.62 -18.53 -6.09
C ASP A 196 -14.61 -19.31 -5.22
N LYS A 197 -13.34 -19.41 -5.63
CA LYS A 197 -12.29 -20.00 -4.79
C LYS A 197 -11.88 -19.04 -3.67
N PRO A 198 -11.57 -19.52 -2.45
CA PRO A 198 -10.98 -18.69 -1.40
C PRO A 198 -9.72 -17.98 -1.91
N ARG A 199 -9.55 -16.72 -1.52
CA ARG A 199 -8.28 -16.02 -1.71
C ARG A 199 -7.29 -16.45 -0.62
N PRO A 200 -5.99 -16.58 -0.93
CA PRO A 200 -4.97 -16.71 0.10
C PRO A 200 -5.12 -15.59 1.14
N PRO A 201 -4.91 -15.88 2.44
CA PRO A 201 -4.93 -14.85 3.48
C PRO A 201 -3.82 -13.83 3.23
N LYS A 202 -3.95 -12.65 3.85
CA LYS A 202 -2.87 -11.63 3.87
C LYS A 202 -2.19 -11.60 5.22
N TYR A 203 -0.90 -11.30 5.21
CA TYR A 203 -0.24 -10.87 6.43
C TYR A 203 -0.73 -9.48 6.85
N MET A 204 -0.66 -9.22 8.15
CA MET A 204 -0.89 -7.92 8.75
C MET A 204 0.21 -7.62 9.75
N LEU A 205 0.84 -6.46 9.60
CA LEU A 205 1.78 -5.92 10.56
C LEU A 205 1.01 -5.09 11.60
N ASP A 206 1.17 -5.38 12.89
CA ASP A 206 0.70 -4.48 13.94
C ASP A 206 1.80 -3.46 14.28
N LEU A 207 1.55 -2.17 14.02
CA LEU A 207 2.56 -1.14 14.22
C LEU A 207 2.94 -0.93 15.70
N GLU A 208 2.11 -1.41 16.64
CA GLU A 208 2.48 -1.43 18.07
C GLU A 208 3.64 -2.38 18.37
N HIS A 209 3.89 -3.36 17.50
CA HIS A 209 4.92 -4.39 17.62
C HIS A 209 6.04 -4.22 16.59
N ILE A 210 6.20 -3.01 16.03
CA ILE A 210 7.18 -2.77 14.97
C ILE A 210 8.63 -3.00 15.40
N ASP A 211 8.93 -2.80 16.69
CA ASP A 211 10.25 -3.00 17.28
C ASP A 211 10.66 -4.48 17.34
N ASP A 212 9.74 -5.42 17.06
CA ASP A 212 10.04 -6.84 16.93
C ASP A 212 10.66 -7.21 15.57
N PHE A 213 10.79 -6.23 14.67
CA PHE A 213 11.27 -6.37 13.29
C PHE A 213 12.40 -5.38 13.00
N GLN A 214 13.24 -5.73 12.02
CA GLN A 214 14.25 -4.81 11.51
C GLN A 214 13.57 -3.71 10.69
N HIS A 215 13.69 -2.46 11.15
CA HIS A 215 13.02 -1.32 10.52
C HIS A 215 13.81 -0.01 10.69
N GLU A 216 13.47 1.00 9.90
CA GLU A 216 13.96 2.38 10.00
C GLU A 216 12.78 3.33 9.77
N LYS A 217 12.79 4.51 10.42
CA LYS A 217 11.73 5.51 10.30
C LYS A 217 12.30 6.82 9.78
N GLN A 218 11.55 7.45 8.89
CA GLN A 218 11.86 8.76 8.35
C GLN A 218 10.68 9.70 8.57
N GLU A 219 10.88 10.71 9.40
CA GLU A 219 9.97 11.86 9.49
C GLU A 219 10.04 12.69 8.20
N ILE A 220 8.89 13.24 7.80
CA ILE A 220 8.70 14.00 6.55
C ILE A 220 8.34 15.46 6.84
#